data_AF-A0A4Y2TB60-F1
#
_entry.id   AF-A0A4Y2TB60-F1
#
_cell.length_a   1.000
_cell.length_b   1.000
_cell.length_c   1.000
_cell.angle_alpha   90.00
_cell.angle_beta   90.00
_cell.angle_gamma   90.00
#
_symmetry.space_group_name_H-M   'P 1'
#
loop_
_entity.id
_entity.type
_entity.pdbx_description
1 polymer ?
#
loop_
_entity_poly.entity_id
_entity_poly.type
_entity_poly.pdbx_seq_one_letter_code
_entity_poly.pdbx_strand_id
1 'polypeptide(L)'
;MDLDDDGIEDENINSHIEFPAEVQNAIEQVLPSTDPLDHPDFNAVDYINMLFPTEQSLSNIDDVTGRMKMKIRQLDDEIRTVVRGQTSVGQDGRQALEEAQKAIKQLFARIKDIKDKAEKSEHMVKEITRDIKQLDHAKRHLTASILTLNQLHMLVDGVEKLQVLVKKRQYGDIANLLQGVTNVLDHFQKYMNIPQIARLADKTGEIVEFYDVNQQMVMIFYIP
;
A
#
# COMPACT_ATOMS: atom_id res chain seq x y z
N MET A 1 -1.03 -83.35 36.18
CA MET A 1 -1.45 -81.95 36.05
C MET A 1 -0.61 -81.35 34.93
N ASP A 2 -0.91 -81.87 33.74
CA ASP A 2 -1.21 -81.14 32.50
C ASP A 2 -0.46 -79.82 32.31
N LEU A 3 0.51 -79.88 31.39
CA LEU A 3 1.07 -78.73 30.72
C LEU A 3 0.04 -78.31 29.68
N ASP A 4 -0.65 -77.21 29.96
CA ASP A 4 -1.60 -76.61 29.05
C ASP A 4 -0.90 -76.24 27.74
N ASP A 5 -1.33 -76.95 26.69
CA ASP A 5 -1.13 -76.65 25.29
C ASP A 5 -1.93 -75.38 24.98
N ASP A 6 -1.37 -74.22 25.31
CA ASP A 6 -1.86 -72.93 24.81
C ASP A 6 -1.47 -72.84 23.33
N GLY A 7 -2.21 -73.57 22.51
CA GLY A 7 -2.38 -73.25 21.10
C GLY A 7 -2.90 -71.82 21.03
N ILE A 8 -2.02 -70.89 20.66
CA ILE A 8 -2.44 -69.58 20.17
C ILE A 8 -3.19 -69.86 18.87
N GLU A 9 -4.49 -70.13 18.97
CA GLU A 9 -5.40 -70.04 17.85
C GLU A 9 -5.42 -68.57 17.45
N ASP A 10 -4.60 -68.22 16.45
CA ASP A 10 -4.67 -66.96 15.72
C ASP A 10 -6.01 -66.89 14.97
N GLU A 11 -7.12 -66.70 15.70
CA GLU A 11 -8.48 -66.56 15.16
C GLU A 11 -8.65 -65.33 14.25
N ASN A 12 -7.61 -64.50 14.10
CA ASN A 12 -7.66 -63.23 13.36
C ASN A 12 -7.05 -63.28 11.94
N ILE A 13 -6.62 -64.43 11.44
CA ILE A 13 -6.00 -64.53 10.10
C ILE A 13 -7.04 -64.39 8.97
N ASN A 14 -8.34 -64.52 9.26
CA ASN A 14 -9.40 -64.58 8.25
C ASN A 14 -10.45 -63.44 8.34
N SER A 15 -10.09 -62.26 8.87
CA SER A 15 -10.98 -61.09 8.76
C SER A 15 -11.05 -60.60 7.31
N HIS A 16 -12.03 -61.11 6.56
CA HIS A 16 -12.36 -60.60 5.23
C HIS A 16 -12.81 -59.14 5.38
N ILE A 17 -11.98 -58.20 4.91
CA ILE A 17 -12.29 -56.76 4.97
C ILE A 17 -13.23 -56.44 3.80
N GLU A 18 -14.53 -56.42 4.05
CA GLU A 18 -15.51 -55.98 3.06
C GLU A 18 -15.62 -54.45 3.05
N PHE A 19 -15.20 -53.82 1.94
CA PHE A 19 -15.38 -52.39 1.74
C PHE A 19 -16.78 -52.08 1.19
N PRO A 20 -17.39 -50.94 1.57
CA PRO A 20 -18.59 -50.45 0.91
C PRO A 20 -18.38 -50.29 -0.61
N ALA A 21 -19.43 -50.53 -1.41
CA ALA A 21 -19.35 -50.52 -2.87
C ALA A 21 -18.74 -49.23 -3.46
N GLU A 22 -18.97 -48.08 -2.82
CA GLU A 22 -18.37 -46.80 -3.21
C GLU A 22 -16.85 -46.80 -3.09
N VAL A 23 -16.31 -47.41 -2.03
CA VAL A 23 -14.88 -47.50 -1.75
C VAL A 23 -14.24 -48.52 -2.70
N GLN A 24 -14.87 -49.66 -2.93
CA GLN A 24 -14.38 -50.69 -3.86
C GLN A 24 -14.26 -50.13 -5.29
N ASN A 25 -15.30 -49.43 -5.77
CA ASN A 25 -15.28 -48.80 -7.10
C ASN A 25 -14.19 -47.72 -7.22
N ALA A 26 -13.94 -46.96 -6.16
CA ALA A 26 -12.87 -45.97 -6.14
C ALA A 26 -11.48 -46.62 -6.16
N ILE A 27 -11.29 -47.71 -5.42
CA ILE A 27 -10.05 -48.50 -5.43
C ILE A 27 -9.79 -49.05 -6.83
N GLU A 28 -10.78 -49.67 -7.47
CA GLU A 28 -10.64 -50.26 -8.81
C GLU A 28 -10.34 -49.22 -9.91
N GLN A 29 -10.86 -47.99 -9.77
CA GLN A 29 -10.53 -46.89 -10.69
C GLN A 29 -9.09 -46.38 -10.54
N VAL A 30 -8.56 -46.38 -9.32
CA VAL A 30 -7.24 -45.81 -9.00
C VAL A 30 -6.13 -46.88 -9.12
N LEU A 31 -6.46 -48.13 -8.83
CA LEU A 31 -5.58 -49.30 -8.83
C LEU A 31 -6.27 -50.46 -9.56
N PRO A 32 -6.33 -50.44 -10.90
CA PRO A 32 -6.85 -51.57 -11.65
C PRO A 32 -5.92 -52.78 -11.49
N SER A 33 -6.40 -53.82 -10.82
CA SER A 33 -5.67 -55.08 -10.68
C SER A 33 -6.35 -56.19 -11.50
N THR A 34 -5.53 -56.98 -12.18
CA THR A 34 -5.95 -58.21 -12.88
C THR A 34 -5.57 -59.47 -12.09
N ASP A 35 -5.05 -59.30 -10.87
CA ASP A 35 -4.68 -60.40 -10.00
C ASP A 35 -5.94 -61.01 -9.36
N PRO A 36 -6.19 -62.32 -9.54
CA PRO A 36 -7.30 -62.99 -8.87
C PRO A 36 -7.29 -62.85 -7.34
N LEU A 37 -6.11 -62.65 -6.74
CA LEU A 37 -5.95 -62.44 -5.30
C LEU A 37 -6.49 -61.10 -4.81
N ASP A 38 -6.66 -60.12 -5.70
CA ASP A 38 -7.11 -58.76 -5.35
C ASP A 38 -8.63 -58.58 -5.53
N HIS A 39 -9.33 -59.60 -6.02
CA HIS A 39 -10.78 -59.54 -6.19
C HIS A 39 -11.52 -59.64 -4.85
N PRO A 40 -12.59 -58.85 -4.64
CA PRO A 40 -13.37 -58.91 -3.41
C PRO A 40 -14.03 -60.27 -3.20
N ASP A 41 -14.42 -60.96 -4.28
CA ASP A 41 -15.04 -62.29 -4.23
C ASP A 41 -14.01 -63.44 -4.30
N PHE A 42 -12.78 -63.22 -3.84
CA PHE A 42 -11.71 -64.22 -3.94
C PHE A 42 -12.09 -65.53 -3.22
N ASN A 43 -12.15 -66.62 -3.98
CA ASN A 43 -12.36 -67.95 -3.45
C ASN A 43 -11.06 -68.77 -3.51
N ALA A 44 -10.47 -69.03 -2.34
CA ALA A 44 -9.24 -69.80 -2.22
C ALA A 44 -9.37 -71.23 -2.77
N VAL A 45 -10.54 -71.87 -2.62
CA VAL A 45 -10.78 -73.24 -3.11
C VAL A 45 -10.80 -73.27 -4.63
N ASP A 46 -11.52 -72.35 -5.26
CA ASP A 46 -11.58 -72.25 -6.73
C ASP A 46 -10.21 -71.88 -7.31
N TYR A 47 -9.48 -71.00 -6.63
CA TYR A 47 -8.13 -70.62 -7.03
C TYR A 47 -7.13 -71.78 -6.91
N ILE A 48 -7.18 -72.56 -5.82
CA ILE A 48 -6.37 -73.77 -5.66
C ILE A 48 -6.73 -74.81 -6.72
N ASN A 49 -8.03 -75.02 -7.00
CA ASN A 49 -8.49 -75.94 -8.04
C ASN A 49 -8.10 -75.47 -9.45
N MET A 50 -7.97 -74.16 -9.67
CA MET A 50 -7.44 -73.60 -10.92
C MET A 50 -5.93 -73.86 -11.06
N LEU A 51 -5.18 -73.75 -9.96
CA LEU A 51 -3.74 -74.04 -9.94
C LEU A 51 -3.45 -75.54 -10.04
N PHE A 52 -4.30 -76.38 -9.46
CA PHE A 52 -4.16 -77.82 -9.42
C PHE A 52 -5.45 -78.56 -9.87
N PRO A 53 -5.77 -78.59 -11.18
CA PRO A 53 -7.04 -79.17 -11.66
C PRO A 53 -7.11 -80.69 -11.58
N THR A 54 -5.96 -81.37 -11.54
CA THR A 54 -5.87 -82.84 -11.48
C THR A 54 -4.78 -83.28 -10.51
N GLU A 55 -4.86 -84.53 -10.02
CA GLU A 55 -3.87 -85.08 -9.09
C GLU A 55 -2.43 -85.05 -9.66
N GLN A 56 -2.26 -85.21 -10.98
CA GLN A 56 -0.95 -85.11 -11.62
C GLN A 56 -0.33 -83.70 -11.51
N SER A 57 -1.13 -82.64 -11.40
CA SER A 57 -0.62 -81.27 -11.29
C SER A 57 0.06 -80.98 -9.95
N LEU A 58 -0.22 -81.79 -8.92
CA LEU A 58 0.41 -81.69 -7.60
C LEU A 58 1.92 -81.94 -7.64
N SER A 59 2.45 -82.53 -8.72
CA SER A 59 3.91 -82.65 -8.93
C SER A 59 4.62 -81.29 -8.99
N ASN A 60 3.90 -80.21 -9.31
CA ASN A 60 4.45 -78.86 -9.48
C ASN A 60 4.24 -77.97 -8.23
N ILE A 61 3.87 -78.56 -7.10
CA ILE A 61 3.53 -77.83 -5.87
C ILE A 61 4.69 -76.98 -5.34
N ASP A 62 5.92 -77.50 -5.42
CA ASP A 62 7.12 -76.79 -4.96
C ASP A 62 7.40 -75.54 -5.80
N ASP A 63 7.17 -75.61 -7.12
CA ASP A 63 7.34 -74.47 -8.02
C ASP A 63 6.28 -73.39 -7.77
N VAL A 64 5.02 -73.77 -7.58
CA VAL A 64 3.92 -72.85 -7.23
C VAL A 64 4.21 -72.18 -5.88
N THR A 65 4.61 -72.97 -4.88
CA THR A 65 4.96 -72.48 -3.55
C THR A 65 6.17 -71.54 -3.60
N GLY A 66 7.17 -71.86 -4.42
CA GLY A 66 8.34 -71.01 -4.66
C GLY A 66 7.95 -69.67 -5.26
N ARG A 67 7.09 -69.65 -6.27
CA ARG A 67 6.55 -68.40 -6.86
C ARG A 67 5.77 -67.59 -5.84
N MET A 68 4.92 -68.23 -5.04
CA MET A 68 4.14 -67.53 -4.01
C MET A 68 5.06 -66.90 -2.95
N LYS A 69 6.09 -67.63 -2.48
CA LYS A 69 7.09 -67.10 -1.54
C LYS A 69 7.85 -65.91 -2.11
N MET A 70 8.19 -65.93 -3.39
CA MET A 70 8.84 -64.79 -4.05
C MET A 70 7.89 -63.59 -4.17
N LYS A 71 6.63 -63.83 -4.51
CA LYS A 71 5.61 -62.78 -4.59
C LYS A 71 5.37 -62.12 -3.23
N ILE A 72 5.30 -62.90 -2.14
CA ILE A 72 5.20 -62.38 -0.77
C ILE A 72 6.39 -61.47 -0.46
N ARG A 73 7.62 -61.92 -0.74
CA ARG A 73 8.82 -61.09 -0.49
C ARG A 73 8.82 -59.80 -1.30
N GLN A 74 8.39 -59.87 -2.56
CA GLN A 74 8.28 -58.68 -3.41
C GLN A 74 7.25 -57.70 -2.84
N LEU A 75 6.06 -58.18 -2.46
CA LEU A 75 5.03 -57.35 -1.85
C LEU A 75 5.51 -56.73 -0.53
N ASP A 76 6.22 -57.47 0.32
CA ASP A 76 6.80 -56.94 1.56
C ASP A 76 7.80 -55.80 1.30
N ASP A 77 8.63 -55.91 0.26
CA ASP A 77 9.58 -54.87 -0.14
C ASP A 77 8.87 -53.65 -0.75
N GLU A 78 7.81 -53.86 -1.54
CA GLU A 78 6.95 -52.79 -2.07
C GLU A 78 6.22 -52.04 -0.95
N ILE A 79 5.59 -52.75 -0.01
CA ILE A 79 4.95 -52.19 1.18
C ILE A 79 5.95 -51.35 1.97
N ARG A 80 7.15 -51.89 2.24
CA ARG A 80 8.19 -51.17 3.00
C ARG A 80 8.60 -49.88 2.30
N THR A 81 8.70 -49.91 0.97
CA THR A 81 9.06 -48.74 0.16
C THR A 81 7.97 -47.67 0.24
N VAL A 82 6.71 -48.05 0.06
CA VAL A 82 5.56 -47.13 0.12
C VAL A 82 5.42 -46.49 1.49
N VAL A 83 5.50 -47.28 2.57
CA VAL A 83 5.38 -46.79 3.96
C VAL A 83 6.47 -45.76 4.30
N ARG A 84 7.71 -46.02 3.87
CA ARG A 84 8.81 -45.07 4.05
C ARG A 84 8.61 -43.79 3.23
N GLY A 85 8.16 -43.92 1.98
CA GLY A 85 7.85 -42.79 1.11
C GLY A 85 6.76 -41.88 1.68
N GLN A 86 5.68 -42.47 2.24
CA GLN A 86 4.59 -41.72 2.87
C GLN A 86 5.05 -40.95 4.12
N THR A 87 5.94 -41.54 4.93
CA THR A 87 6.47 -40.87 6.13
C THR A 87 7.29 -39.63 5.78
N SER A 88 8.14 -39.72 4.75
CA SER A 88 8.96 -38.58 4.28
C SER A 88 8.10 -37.45 3.72
N VAL A 89 7.14 -37.78 2.85
CA VAL A 89 6.28 -36.78 2.21
C VAL A 89 5.41 -36.04 3.24
N GLY A 90 4.92 -36.75 4.27
CA GLY A 90 4.16 -36.13 5.36
C GLY A 90 4.99 -35.13 6.17
N GLN A 91 6.26 -35.45 6.45
CA GLN A 91 7.18 -34.56 7.15
C GLN A 91 7.52 -33.32 6.30
N ASP A 92 7.85 -33.51 5.03
CA ASP A 92 8.18 -32.43 4.10
C ASP A 92 6.99 -31.47 3.90
N GLY A 93 5.78 -32.02 3.74
CA GLY A 93 4.56 -31.22 3.64
C GLY A 93 4.27 -30.39 4.88
N ARG A 94 4.50 -30.96 6.07
CA ARG A 94 4.36 -30.25 7.34
C ARG A 94 5.39 -29.12 7.48
N GLN A 95 6.64 -29.37 7.12
CA GLN A 95 7.68 -28.35 7.14
C GLN A 95 7.36 -27.21 6.17
N ALA A 96 6.97 -27.51 4.94
CA ALA A 96 6.58 -26.50 3.95
C ALA A 96 5.42 -25.63 4.43
N LEU A 97 4.43 -26.24 5.12
CA LEU A 97 3.31 -25.51 5.71
C LEU A 97 3.74 -24.58 6.84
N GLU A 98 4.63 -25.03 7.73
CA GLU A 98 5.17 -24.21 8.82
C GLU A 98 5.98 -23.02 8.29
N GLU A 99 6.81 -23.24 7.26
CA GLU A 99 7.56 -22.19 6.57
C GLU A 99 6.63 -21.17 5.91
N ALA A 100 5.60 -21.63 5.20
CA ALA A 100 4.60 -20.76 4.60
C ALA A 100 3.86 -19.92 5.66
N GLN A 101 3.46 -20.54 6.78
CA GLN A 101 2.79 -19.83 7.88
C GLN A 101 3.70 -18.76 8.50
N LYS A 102 5.00 -19.06 8.65
CA LYS A 102 6.00 -18.10 9.15
C LYS A 102 6.17 -16.93 8.18
N ALA A 103 6.27 -17.21 6.88
CA ALA A 103 6.38 -16.19 5.84
C ALA A 103 5.15 -15.26 5.83
N ILE A 104 3.93 -15.83 5.95
CA ILE A 104 2.69 -15.07 6.03
C ILE A 104 2.67 -14.16 7.27
N LYS A 105 3.05 -14.67 8.45
CA LYS A 105 3.13 -13.86 9.68
C LYS A 105 4.11 -12.69 9.53
N GLN A 106 5.27 -12.94 8.93
CA GLN A 106 6.26 -11.88 8.65
C GLN A 106 5.73 -10.85 7.66
N LEU A 107 5.01 -11.28 6.62
CA LEU A 107 4.39 -10.40 5.64
C LEU A 107 3.35 -9.48 6.31
N PHE A 108 2.48 -10.02 7.15
CA PHE A 108 1.51 -9.21 7.91
C PHE A 108 2.19 -8.17 8.79
N ALA A 109 3.26 -8.55 9.50
CA ALA A 109 4.03 -7.62 10.30
C ALA A 109 4.62 -6.49 9.44
N ARG A 110 5.20 -6.82 8.29
CA ARG A 110 5.75 -5.80 7.37
C ARG A 110 4.68 -4.89 6.79
N ILE A 111 3.51 -5.43 6.40
CA ILE A 111 2.40 -4.62 5.90
C ILE A 111 1.92 -3.64 6.98
N LYS A 112 1.81 -4.10 8.22
CA LYS A 112 1.45 -3.25 9.36
C LYS A 112 2.48 -2.14 9.58
N ASP A 113 3.77 -2.48 9.58
CA ASP A 113 4.84 -1.49 9.73
C ASP A 113 4.83 -0.44 8.60
N ILE A 114 4.57 -0.87 7.36
CA ILE A 114 4.45 0.04 6.21
C ILE A 114 3.25 0.96 6.39
N LYS A 115 2.10 0.43 6.80
CA LYS A 115 0.89 1.21 7.07
C LYS A 115 1.15 2.26 8.15
N ASP A 116 1.72 1.87 9.29
CA ASP A 116 2.00 2.76 10.41
C ASP A 116 3.01 3.86 10.02
N LYS A 117 4.01 3.53 9.20
CA LYS A 117 4.95 4.52 8.65
C LYS A 117 4.30 5.47 7.66
N ALA A 118 3.42 4.96 6.79
CA ALA A 118 2.69 5.76 5.82
C ALA A 118 1.75 6.75 6.51
N GLU A 119 1.03 6.32 7.55
CA GLU A 119 0.15 7.19 8.34
C GLU A 119 0.93 8.31 9.05
N LYS A 120 2.07 7.98 9.66
CA LYS A 120 2.97 8.99 10.26
C LYS A 120 3.51 9.96 9.20
N SER A 121 3.88 9.44 8.02
CA SER A 121 4.37 10.27 6.92
C SER A 121 3.29 11.19 6.38
N GLU A 122 2.05 10.73 6.24
CA GLU A 122 0.91 11.54 5.83
C GLU A 122 0.64 12.66 6.83
N HIS A 123 0.60 12.34 8.13
CA HIS A 123 0.44 13.35 9.18
C HIS A 123 1.54 14.41 9.13
N MET A 124 2.81 13.98 8.98
CA MET A 124 3.95 14.90 8.88
C MET A 124 3.82 15.83 7.67
N VAL A 125 3.45 15.31 6.49
CA VAL A 125 3.27 16.12 5.28
C VAL A 125 2.10 17.10 5.43
N LYS A 126 1.00 16.69 6.09
CA LYS A 126 -0.13 17.59 6.40
C LYS A 126 0.29 18.77 7.29
N GLU A 127 1.09 18.52 8.32
CA GLU A 127 1.60 19.59 9.19
C GLU A 127 2.56 20.52 8.42
N ILE A 128 3.50 19.95 7.64
CA ILE A 128 4.43 20.74 6.82
C ILE A 128 3.66 21.65 5.84
N THR A 129 2.66 21.11 5.14
CA THR A 129 1.88 21.89 4.17
C THR A 129 1.01 22.96 4.82
N ARG A 130 0.48 22.69 6.03
CA ARG A 130 -0.21 23.70 6.84
C ARG A 130 0.73 24.84 7.21
N ASP A 131 1.94 24.52 7.66
CA ASP A 131 2.92 25.51 8.09
C ASP A 131 3.44 26.33 6.91
N ILE A 132 3.66 25.71 5.74
CA ILE A 132 3.98 26.40 4.48
C ILE A 132 2.88 27.41 4.13
N LYS A 133 1.61 27.03 4.26
CA LYS A 133 0.48 27.94 3.97
C LYS A 133 0.45 29.11 4.94
N GLN A 134 0.70 28.88 6.23
CA GLN A 134 0.80 29.96 7.23
C GLN A 134 1.97 30.89 6.92
N LEU A 135 3.12 30.35 6.53
CA LEU A 135 4.29 31.12 6.13
C LEU A 135 4.01 31.97 4.89
N ASP A 136 3.28 31.45 3.91
CA ASP A 136 2.88 32.20 2.71
C ASP A 136 1.96 33.38 3.05
N HIS A 137 0.97 33.16 3.92
CA HIS A 137 0.13 34.24 4.43
C HIS A 137 0.96 35.31 5.17
N ALA A 138 1.86 34.89 6.05
CA ALA A 138 2.75 35.80 6.77
C ALA A 138 3.63 36.60 5.80
N LYS A 139 4.25 35.95 4.81
CA LYS A 139 5.05 36.59 3.77
C LYS A 139 4.22 37.61 2.99
N ARG A 140 3.03 37.24 2.51
CA ARG A 140 2.15 38.14 1.76
C ARG A 140 1.75 39.35 2.59
N HIS A 141 1.37 39.15 3.86
CA HIS A 141 1.03 40.25 4.77
C HIS A 141 2.22 41.16 5.04
N LEU A 142 3.41 40.60 5.32
CA LEU A 142 4.63 41.39 5.52
C LEU A 142 5.01 42.18 4.27
N THR A 143 4.97 41.58 3.08
CA THR A 143 5.22 42.29 1.82
C THR A 143 4.22 43.42 1.59
N ALA A 144 2.93 43.19 1.83
CA ALA A 144 1.91 44.22 1.73
C ALA A 144 2.13 45.36 2.72
N SER A 145 2.50 45.04 3.97
CA SER A 145 2.81 46.03 5.01
C SER A 145 4.04 46.86 4.65
N ILE A 146 5.14 46.23 4.20
CA ILE A 146 6.36 46.91 3.78
C ILE A 146 6.08 47.83 2.57
N LEU A 147 5.35 47.33 1.58
CA LEU A 147 4.98 48.14 0.40
C LEU A 147 4.14 49.34 0.81
N THR A 148 3.11 49.13 1.64
CA THR A 148 2.24 50.20 2.14
C THR A 148 3.04 51.22 2.93
N LEU A 149 3.97 50.79 3.79
CA LEU A 149 4.82 51.69 4.56
C LEU A 149 5.75 52.52 3.67
N ASN A 150 6.38 51.89 2.68
CA ASN A 150 7.23 52.58 1.70
C ASN A 150 6.44 53.61 0.90
N GLN A 151 5.23 53.27 0.47
CA GLN A 151 4.35 54.21 -0.23
C GLN A 151 3.90 55.36 0.67
N LEU A 152 3.63 55.10 1.96
CA LEU A 152 3.31 56.16 2.91
C LEU A 152 4.48 57.12 3.10
N HIS A 153 5.69 56.58 3.23
CA HIS A 153 6.91 57.39 3.31
C HIS A 153 7.10 58.26 2.06
N MET A 154 6.94 57.68 0.86
CA MET A 154 6.97 58.44 -0.40
C MET A 154 5.92 59.55 -0.45
N LEU A 155 4.72 59.30 0.07
CA LEU A 155 3.64 60.28 0.11
C LEU A 155 3.99 61.46 1.03
N VAL A 156 4.44 61.18 2.25
CA VAL A 156 4.84 62.22 3.22
C VAL A 156 5.97 63.07 2.67
N ASP A 157 7.07 62.43 2.23
CA ASP A 157 8.24 63.12 1.65
C ASP A 157 7.87 63.93 0.40
N GLY A 158 6.99 63.38 -0.43
CA GLY A 158 6.55 64.01 -1.67
C GLY A 158 5.75 65.28 -1.40
N VAL A 159 4.79 65.24 -0.45
CA VAL A 159 4.02 66.41 -0.04
C VAL A 159 4.93 67.48 0.57
N GLU A 160 5.87 67.11 1.44
CA GLU A 160 6.84 68.05 2.02
C GLU A 160 7.70 68.73 0.94
N LYS A 161 8.22 67.95 -0.03
CA LYS A 161 8.99 68.49 -1.16
C LYS A 161 8.15 69.41 -2.04
N LEU A 162 6.91 69.05 -2.34
CA LEU A 162 5.98 69.89 -3.11
C LEU A 162 5.75 71.23 -2.43
N GLN A 163 5.53 71.24 -1.11
CA GLN A 163 5.37 72.49 -0.35
C GLN A 163 6.61 73.39 -0.44
N VAL A 164 7.81 72.82 -0.46
CA VAL A 164 9.06 73.58 -0.64
C VAL A 164 9.17 74.14 -2.06
N LEU A 165 8.87 73.35 -3.09
CA LEU A 165 8.95 73.79 -4.50
C LEU A 165 7.94 74.90 -4.81
N VAL A 166 6.72 74.81 -4.26
CA VAL A 166 5.69 75.86 -4.36
C VAL A 166 6.19 77.16 -3.74
N LYS A 167 6.76 77.10 -2.52
CA LYS A 167 7.34 78.29 -1.86
C LYS A 167 8.48 78.93 -2.66
N LYS A 168 9.29 78.11 -3.33
CA LYS A 168 10.41 78.56 -4.18
C LYS A 168 9.99 78.96 -5.60
N ARG A 169 8.70 78.82 -5.97
CA ARG A 169 8.15 79.08 -7.32
C ARG A 169 8.83 78.24 -8.43
N GLN A 170 9.31 77.05 -8.11
CA GLN A 170 9.95 76.14 -9.06
C GLN A 170 8.91 75.25 -9.78
N TYR A 171 8.01 75.87 -10.54
CA TYR A 171 6.84 75.20 -11.12
C TYR A 171 7.15 74.13 -12.17
N GLY A 172 8.35 74.15 -12.78
CA GLY A 172 8.78 73.13 -13.74
C GLY A 172 8.98 71.74 -13.12
N ASP A 173 9.45 71.68 -11.87
CA ASP A 173 9.70 70.42 -11.18
C ASP A 173 8.46 69.89 -10.42
N ILE A 174 7.46 70.77 -10.23
CA ILE A 174 6.22 70.44 -9.49
C ILE A 174 5.38 69.42 -10.27
N ALA A 175 5.24 69.56 -11.59
CA ALA A 175 4.36 68.71 -12.39
C ALA A 175 4.67 67.21 -12.22
N ASN A 176 5.95 66.83 -12.37
CA ASN A 176 6.38 65.43 -12.27
C ASN A 176 6.21 64.87 -10.85
N LEU A 177 6.58 65.66 -9.84
CA LEU A 177 6.46 65.23 -8.45
C LEU A 177 5.01 65.13 -8.02
N LEU A 178 4.17 66.09 -8.43
CA LEU A 178 2.74 66.14 -8.13
C LEU A 178 2.02 64.94 -8.74
N GLN A 179 2.34 64.59 -9.99
CA GLN A 179 1.80 63.39 -10.62
C GLN A 179 2.19 62.12 -9.84
N GLY A 180 3.45 61.99 -9.42
CA GLY A 180 3.92 60.86 -8.62
C GLY A 180 3.22 60.74 -7.27
N VAL A 181 3.08 61.86 -6.55
CA VAL A 181 2.39 61.93 -5.26
C VAL A 181 0.90 61.59 -5.40
N THR A 182 0.24 62.11 -6.43
CA THR A 182 -1.17 61.82 -6.72
C THR A 182 -1.39 60.33 -7.02
N ASN A 183 -0.52 59.72 -7.84
CA ASN A 183 -0.58 58.29 -8.13
C ASN A 183 -0.39 57.42 -6.87
N VAL A 184 0.48 57.84 -5.94
CA VAL A 184 0.64 57.13 -4.66
C VAL A 184 -0.59 57.34 -3.78
N LEU A 185 -1.14 58.55 -3.73
CA LEU A 185 -2.33 58.91 -2.94
C LEU A 185 -3.57 58.10 -3.36
N ASP A 186 -3.73 57.81 -4.66
CA ASP A 186 -4.81 56.98 -5.17
C ASP A 186 -4.83 55.57 -4.56
N HIS A 187 -3.65 54.99 -4.29
CA HIS A 187 -3.55 53.70 -3.60
C HIS A 187 -3.98 53.78 -2.12
N PHE A 188 -4.03 54.99 -1.55
CA PHE A 188 -4.41 55.26 -0.18
C PHE A 188 -5.88 55.67 0.02
N GLN A 189 -6.70 55.75 -1.03
CA GLN A 189 -8.13 56.10 -0.94
C GLN A 189 -8.90 55.24 0.08
N LYS A 190 -8.59 53.94 0.17
CA LYS A 190 -9.18 53.01 1.14
C LYS A 190 -8.77 53.25 2.59
N TYR A 191 -7.78 54.10 2.84
CA TYR A 191 -7.27 54.46 4.16
C TYR A 191 -7.60 55.91 4.57
N MET A 192 -8.53 56.58 3.86
CA MET A 192 -8.95 57.96 4.17
C MET A 192 -9.63 58.12 5.54
N ASN A 193 -10.07 57.02 6.14
CA ASN A 193 -10.54 57.00 7.53
C ASN A 193 -9.43 57.29 8.54
N ILE A 194 -8.15 57.22 8.14
CA ILE A 194 -7.00 57.59 8.97
C ILE A 194 -6.79 59.11 8.85
N PRO A 195 -6.97 59.89 9.92
CA PRO A 195 -6.95 61.36 9.86
C PRO A 195 -5.66 61.94 9.29
N GLN A 196 -4.52 61.29 9.52
CA GLN A 196 -3.22 61.73 9.02
C GLN A 196 -3.13 61.61 7.49
N ILE A 197 -3.73 60.56 6.91
CA ILE A 197 -3.74 60.33 5.46
C ILE A 197 -4.71 61.31 4.79
N ALA A 198 -5.89 61.51 5.37
CA ALA A 198 -6.84 62.53 4.91
C ALA A 198 -6.19 63.91 4.86
N ARG A 199 -5.46 64.32 5.90
CA ARG A 199 -4.72 65.60 5.90
C ARG A 199 -3.65 65.69 4.81
N LEU A 200 -2.97 64.60 4.48
CA LEU A 200 -2.00 64.59 3.37
C LEU A 200 -2.70 64.72 2.01
N ALA A 201 -3.88 64.10 1.87
CA ALA A 201 -4.73 64.23 0.70
C ALA A 201 -5.20 65.68 0.51
N ASP A 202 -5.73 66.29 1.57
CA ASP A 202 -6.20 67.68 1.57
C ASP A 202 -5.06 68.63 1.18
N LYS A 203 -3.88 68.49 1.80
CA LYS A 203 -2.69 69.29 1.46
C LYS A 203 -2.26 69.12 0.00
N THR A 204 -2.38 67.91 -0.54
CA THR A 204 -2.06 67.65 -1.95
C THR A 204 -3.09 68.34 -2.84
N GLY A 205 -4.38 68.28 -2.50
CA GLY A 205 -5.47 68.98 -3.19
C GLY A 205 -5.27 70.49 -3.22
N GLU A 206 -4.92 71.10 -2.08
CA GLU A 206 -4.59 72.53 -2.00
C GLU A 206 -3.42 72.92 -2.94
N ILE A 207 -2.40 72.06 -3.03
CA ILE A 207 -1.25 72.27 -3.93
C ILE A 207 -1.65 72.14 -5.39
N VAL A 208 -2.54 71.20 -5.74
CA VAL A 208 -3.09 71.03 -7.10
C VAL A 208 -3.85 72.29 -7.50
N GLU A 209 -4.81 72.74 -6.69
CA GLU A 209 -5.58 73.96 -6.98
C GLU A 209 -4.67 75.19 -7.12
N PHE A 210 -3.69 75.34 -6.23
CA PHE A 210 -2.72 76.43 -6.32
C PHE A 210 -1.88 76.33 -7.61
N TYR A 211 -1.42 75.13 -7.98
CA TYR A 211 -0.63 74.92 -9.18
C TYR A 211 -1.43 75.25 -10.44
N ASP A 212 -2.67 74.76 -10.57
CA ASP A 212 -3.53 75.00 -11.73
C ASP A 212 -3.85 76.49 -11.91
N VAL A 213 -4.18 77.20 -10.83
CA VAL A 213 -4.44 78.66 -10.87
C VAL A 213 -3.20 79.44 -11.27
N ASN A 214 -2.03 79.08 -10.74
CA ASN A 214 -0.77 79.75 -11.10
C ASN A 214 -0.33 79.42 -12.54
N GLN A 215 -0.55 78.19 -13.01
CA GLN A 215 -0.27 77.81 -14.39
C GLN A 215 -1.21 78.54 -15.36
N GLN A 216 -2.50 78.69 -15.03
CA GLN A 216 -3.45 79.50 -15.81
C GLN A 216 -3.06 80.98 -15.84
N MET A 217 -2.63 81.56 -14.71
CA MET A 217 -2.09 82.92 -14.66
C MET A 217 -0.86 83.08 -15.55
N VAL A 218 0.10 82.16 -15.48
CA VAL A 218 1.29 82.18 -16.35
C VAL A 218 0.87 82.10 -17.82
N MET A 219 -0.07 81.23 -18.18
CA MET A 219 -0.59 81.14 -19.56
C MET A 219 -1.30 82.42 -20.00
N ILE A 220 -2.09 83.09 -19.14
CA ILE A 220 -2.75 84.36 -19.45
C ILE A 220 -1.73 85.49 -19.69
N PHE A 221 -0.62 85.52 -18.93
CA PHE A 221 0.43 86.53 -19.08
C PHE A 221 1.45 86.20 -20.19
N TYR A 222 1.44 85.00 -20.76
CA TYR A 222 2.36 84.53 -21.81
C TYR A 222 1.66 84.15 -23.13
N ILE A 223 0.42 84.60 -23.33
CA ILE A 223 -0.21 84.64 -24.67
C ILE A 223 0.23 85.97 -25.33
N PRO A 224 0.93 85.93 -26.49
CA PRO A 224 1.35 87.13 -27.21
C PRO A 224 0.16 87.94 -27.77
#